data_AF-A0A7S1S430-F1
#
_entry.id   AF-A0A7S1S430-F1
#
_cell.length_a   1.000
_cell.length_b   1.000
_cell.length_c   1.000
_cell.angle_alpha   90.00
_cell.angle_beta   90.00
_cell.angle_gamma   90.00
#
_symmetry.space_group_name_H-M   'P 1'
#
loop_
_entity.id
_entity.type
_entity.pdbx_description
1 polymer ?
#
loop_
_entity_poly.entity_id
_entity_poly.type
_entity_poly.pdbx_seq_one_letter_code
_entity_poly.pdbx_strand_id
1 'polypeptide(L)'
;NGTDKLFPHVVGRVIQPSPFPAVLAPSRALLFASTGAVGAGGEEDMALVGSVAIPEIQIHPLQDVALDLQLELQVQDPAAFGRAGRRFILAEGATWMIESSIDVKCWIFGLIPLQLKGISLRKPIELQGLAGFSQDVNPVRMTSVDDAYGGADAL
;
A
#
# COMPACT_ATOMS: atom_id res chain seq x y z
N ASN A 1 11.37 -13.25 -17.55
CA ASN A 1 10.14 -12.99 -16.77
C ASN A 1 10.42 -13.26 -15.30
N GLY A 2 11.13 -12.35 -14.62
CA GLY A 2 11.24 -12.37 -13.17
C GLY A 2 10.13 -11.50 -12.62
N THR A 3 9.26 -12.05 -11.77
CA THR A 3 8.39 -11.26 -10.90
C THR A 3 9.25 -10.81 -9.74
N ASP A 4 9.58 -9.52 -9.71
CA ASP A 4 10.33 -8.96 -8.60
C ASP A 4 9.49 -9.02 -7.32
N LYS A 5 10.10 -9.56 -6.26
CA LYS A 5 9.47 -9.71 -4.95
C LYS A 5 10.09 -8.71 -3.98
N LEU A 6 9.23 -8.02 -3.26
CA LEU A 6 9.60 -7.11 -2.18
C LEU A 6 9.01 -7.64 -0.88
N PHE A 7 9.72 -7.39 0.22
CA PHE A 7 9.31 -7.83 1.54
C PHE A 7 9.12 -6.62 2.45
N PRO A 8 8.01 -5.88 2.33
CA PRO A 8 7.72 -4.78 3.23
C PRO A 8 7.35 -5.30 4.62
N HIS A 9 7.87 -4.62 5.64
CA HIS A 9 7.47 -4.80 7.02
C HIS A 9 6.31 -3.87 7.35
N VAL A 10 5.21 -4.44 7.85
CA VAL A 10 3.98 -3.71 8.17
C VAL A 10 3.68 -3.87 9.64
N VAL A 11 3.67 -2.75 10.35
CA VAL A 11 3.24 -2.64 11.75
C VAL A 11 1.92 -1.88 11.79
N GLY A 12 0.95 -2.40 12.53
CA GLY A 12 -0.37 -1.80 12.62
C GLY A 12 -1.16 -2.27 13.82
N ARG A 13 -2.44 -1.92 13.85
CA ARG A 13 -3.38 -2.36 14.89
C ARG A 13 -4.74 -2.60 14.28
N VAL A 14 -5.37 -3.71 14.64
CA VAL A 14 -6.77 -4.00 14.34
C VAL A 14 -7.55 -3.84 15.65
N ILE A 15 -8.52 -2.93 15.63
CA ILE A 15 -9.44 -2.72 16.74
C ILE A 15 -10.65 -3.62 16.50
N GLN A 16 -10.89 -4.58 17.38
CA GLN A 16 -12.08 -5.42 17.33
C GLN A 16 -13.07 -5.02 18.41
N PRO A 17 -14.12 -4.24 18.07
CA PRO A 17 -15.17 -3.92 19.02
C PRO A 17 -16.12 -5.12 19.27
N SER A 18 -16.05 -6.18 18.46
CA SER A 18 -16.94 -7.33 18.59
C SER A 18 -16.63 -8.17 19.83
N PRO A 19 -17.66 -8.64 20.57
CA PRO A 19 -17.51 -9.60 21.66
C PRO A 19 -17.31 -11.05 21.17
N PHE A 20 -17.20 -11.27 19.85
CA PHE A 20 -17.06 -12.59 19.26
C PHE A 20 -15.72 -12.76 18.55
N PRO A 21 -15.10 -13.96 18.64
CA PRO A 21 -13.89 -14.24 17.89
C PRO A 21 -14.19 -14.19 16.39
N ALA A 22 -13.24 -13.68 15.63
CA ALA A 22 -13.32 -13.60 14.18
C ALA A 22 -11.99 -14.01 13.54
N VAL A 23 -12.09 -14.63 12.37
CA VAL A 23 -10.95 -14.86 11.48
C VAL A 23 -11.17 -13.99 10.25
N LEU A 24 -10.20 -13.11 10.00
CA LEU A 24 -10.12 -12.36 8.75
C LEU A 24 -9.25 -13.16 7.78
N ALA A 25 -9.82 -13.57 6.66
CA ALA A 25 -9.13 -14.28 5.59
C ALA A 25 -9.09 -13.36 4.35
N PRO A 26 -7.96 -12.67 4.12
CA PRO A 26 -7.78 -11.86 2.92
C PRO A 26 -7.80 -12.77 1.68
N SER A 27 -8.72 -12.52 0.75
CA SER A 27 -8.81 -13.28 -0.50
C SER A 27 -8.01 -12.63 -1.62
N ARG A 28 -7.83 -11.31 -1.56
CA ARG A 28 -7.07 -10.52 -2.52
C ARG A 28 -6.61 -9.23 -1.86
N ALA A 29 -5.37 -8.82 -2.10
CA ALA A 29 -4.90 -7.47 -1.79
C ALA A 29 -4.06 -6.95 -2.95
N LEU A 30 -4.44 -5.80 -3.48
CA LEU A 30 -3.80 -5.11 -4.60
C LEU A 30 -3.24 -3.79 -4.12
N LEU A 31 -2.11 -3.42 -4.71
CA LEU A 31 -1.44 -2.16 -4.47
C LEU A 31 -1.49 -1.33 -5.74
N PHE A 32 -2.02 -0.12 -5.61
CA PHE A 32 -2.03 0.89 -6.65
C PHE A 32 -1.20 2.08 -6.19
N ALA A 33 -0.61 2.79 -7.14
CA ALA A 33 0.17 3.98 -6.86
C ALA A 33 -0.07 5.04 -7.92
N SER A 34 0.02 6.29 -7.50
CA SER A 34 -0.06 7.40 -8.43
C SER A 34 1.21 7.46 -9.29
N THR A 35 1.03 7.66 -10.59
CA THR A 35 2.16 7.68 -11.55
C THR A 35 2.49 9.08 -12.06
N GLY A 36 1.78 10.11 -11.57
CA GLY A 36 1.92 11.51 -11.99
C GLY A 36 1.28 11.82 -13.35
N ALA A 37 0.72 10.84 -14.05
CA ALA A 37 -0.17 11.11 -15.17
C ALA A 37 -1.49 11.66 -14.64
N VAL A 38 -1.95 12.79 -15.19
CA VAL A 38 -3.24 13.38 -14.83
C VAL A 38 -4.27 12.90 -15.85
N GLY A 39 -5.32 12.23 -15.37
CA GLY A 39 -6.40 11.75 -16.22
C GLY A 39 -7.27 12.90 -16.75
N ALA A 40 -8.18 12.58 -17.67
CA ALA A 40 -9.09 13.57 -18.29
C ALA A 40 -10.00 14.32 -17.29
N GLY A 41 -10.10 13.83 -16.04
CA GLY A 41 -10.86 14.45 -14.94
C GLY A 41 -10.03 15.29 -13.95
N GLY A 42 -8.72 15.49 -14.20
CA GLY A 42 -7.85 16.23 -13.28
C GLY A 42 -7.35 15.45 -12.06
N GLU A 43 -7.78 14.20 -11.90
CA GLU A 43 -7.27 13.29 -10.86
C GLU A 43 -6.00 12.57 -11.34
N GLU A 44 -5.07 12.29 -10.41
CA GLU A 44 -3.88 11.49 -10.71
C GLU A 44 -4.27 10.04 -11.03
N ASP A 45 -3.72 9.53 -12.13
CA ASP A 45 -3.93 8.15 -12.57
C ASP A 45 -3.24 7.17 -11.62
N MET A 46 -4.03 6.22 -11.15
CA MET A 46 -3.63 5.18 -10.20
C MET A 46 -3.38 3.89 -10.96
N ALA A 47 -2.11 3.51 -11.11
CA ALA A 47 -1.73 2.29 -11.80
C ALA A 47 -1.63 1.12 -10.83
N LEU A 48 -2.04 -0.08 -11.27
CA LEU A 48 -1.81 -1.31 -10.53
C LEU A 48 -0.32 -1.63 -10.51
N VAL A 49 0.26 -1.66 -9.32
CA VAL A 49 1.68 -1.96 -9.09
C VAL A 49 1.89 -3.46 -8.87
N GLY A 50 1.04 -4.06 -8.04
CA GLY A 50 1.24 -5.43 -7.62
C GLY A 50 0.18 -5.97 -6.69
N SER A 51 0.43 -7.17 -6.19
CA SER A 51 -0.41 -7.85 -5.22
C SER A 51 0.37 -8.20 -3.96
N VAL A 52 -0.31 -8.10 -2.82
CA VAL A 52 0.27 -8.42 -1.51
C VAL A 52 -0.36 -9.71 -1.00
N ALA A 53 0.47 -10.65 -0.55
CA ALA A 53 0.00 -11.81 0.18
C ALA A 53 -0.14 -11.44 1.66
N ILE A 54 -1.39 -11.39 2.15
CA ILE A 54 -1.69 -11.11 3.56
C ILE A 54 -2.13 -12.43 4.22
N PRO A 55 -1.50 -12.84 5.33
CA PRO A 55 -1.91 -14.05 6.05
C PRO A 55 -3.29 -13.88 6.69
N GLU A 56 -3.92 -15.00 7.06
CA GLU A 56 -5.13 -14.96 7.87
C GLU A 56 -4.82 -14.34 9.25
N ILE A 57 -5.73 -13.49 9.72
CA ILE A 57 -5.60 -12.79 11.01
C ILE A 57 -6.68 -13.32 11.94
N GLN A 58 -6.26 -13.93 13.04
CA GLN A 58 -7.15 -14.33 14.11
C GLN A 58 -7.35 -13.17 15.07
N ILE A 59 -8.61 -12.90 15.39
CA ILE A 59 -9.01 -11.79 16.25
C ILE A 59 -9.80 -12.35 17.42
N HIS A 60 -9.30 -12.10 18.62
CA HIS A 60 -9.98 -12.45 19.86
C HIS A 60 -11.00 -11.37 20.27
N PRO A 61 -12.05 -11.75 21.02
CA PRO A 61 -13.06 -10.82 21.51
C PRO A 61 -12.48 -9.65 22.29
N LEU A 62 -12.99 -8.44 22.04
CA LEU A 62 -12.69 -7.24 22.84
C LEU A 62 -11.19 -6.95 23.00
N GLN A 63 -10.39 -7.33 21.99
CA GLN A 63 -8.95 -7.14 22.01
C GLN A 63 -8.49 -6.24 20.85
N ASP A 64 -7.47 -5.48 21.17
CA ASP A 64 -6.66 -4.79 20.19
C ASP A 64 -5.55 -5.71 19.72
N VAL A 65 -5.60 -6.09 18.45
CA VAL A 65 -4.58 -6.95 17.86
C VAL A 65 -3.50 -6.05 17.25
N ALA A 66 -2.32 -6.03 17.86
CA ALA A 66 -1.14 -5.46 17.22
C ALA A 66 -0.75 -6.34 16.03
N LEU A 67 -0.58 -5.74 14.87
CA LEU A 67 -0.06 -6.40 13.68
C LEU A 67 1.42 -6.09 13.58
N ASP A 68 2.22 -7.13 13.42
CA ASP A 68 3.64 -7.05 13.10
C ASP A 68 3.89 -8.14 12.06
N LEU A 69 3.85 -7.74 10.78
CA LEU A 69 3.79 -8.66 9.65
C LEU A 69 4.88 -8.34 8.64
N GLN A 70 5.64 -9.37 8.27
CA GLN A 70 6.47 -9.35 7.08
C GLN A 70 5.63 -9.81 5.89
N LEU A 71 5.27 -8.90 4.98
CA LEU A 71 4.43 -9.22 3.83
C LEU A 71 5.29 -9.51 2.59
N GLU A 72 4.75 -10.28 1.65
CA GLU A 72 5.33 -10.44 0.32
C GLU A 72 4.52 -9.61 -0.68
N LEU A 73 5.17 -8.61 -1.29
CA LEU A 73 4.65 -7.84 -2.41
C LEU A 73 5.23 -8.42 -3.71
N GLN A 74 4.34 -8.91 -4.57
CA GLN A 74 4.69 -9.34 -5.92
C GLN A 74 4.42 -8.19 -6.89
N VAL A 75 5.48 -7.65 -7.49
CA VAL A 75 5.37 -6.59 -8.49
C VAL A 75 4.85 -7.20 -9.79
N GLN A 76 3.70 -6.71 -10.25
CA GLN A 76 3.05 -7.20 -11.47
C GLN A 76 3.40 -6.34 -12.68
N ASP A 77 3.49 -5.02 -12.49
CA ASP A 77 3.93 -4.07 -13.51
C ASP A 77 5.16 -3.30 -13.01
N PRO A 78 6.38 -3.75 -13.38
CA PRO A 78 7.62 -3.06 -13.02
C PRO A 78 7.71 -1.64 -13.58
N ALA A 79 7.07 -1.36 -14.72
CA ALA A 79 7.08 -0.04 -15.32
C ALA A 79 6.19 0.92 -14.52
N ALA A 80 4.99 0.48 -14.11
CA ALA A 80 4.15 1.25 -13.19
C ALA A 80 4.84 1.49 -11.85
N PHE A 81 5.48 0.47 -11.29
CA PHE A 81 6.25 0.60 -10.06
C PHE A 81 7.40 1.62 -10.18
N GLY A 82 8.16 1.58 -11.28
CA GLY A 82 9.22 2.55 -11.55
C GLY A 82 8.71 3.99 -11.70
N ARG A 83 7.57 4.19 -12.38
CA ARG A 83 6.93 5.51 -12.48
C ARG A 83 6.46 6.02 -11.12
N ALA A 84 5.84 5.16 -10.32
CA ALA A 84 5.43 5.49 -8.95
C ALA A 84 6.63 5.86 -8.06
N GLY A 85 7.73 5.11 -8.15
CA GLY A 85 8.97 5.42 -7.45
C GLY A 85 9.55 6.78 -7.86
N ARG A 86 9.58 7.08 -9.17
CA ARG A 86 10.00 8.40 -9.66
C ARG A 86 9.09 9.52 -9.13
N ARG A 87 7.78 9.31 -9.11
CA ARG A 87 6.82 10.29 -8.56
C ARG A 87 7.07 10.52 -7.07
N PHE A 88 7.25 9.46 -6.29
CA PHE A 88 7.58 9.53 -4.87
C PHE A 88 8.85 10.34 -4.58
N ILE A 89 9.87 10.24 -5.44
CA ILE A 89 11.10 11.02 -5.32
C ILE A 89 10.86 12.51 -5.63
N LEU A 90 10.11 12.80 -6.70
CA LEU A 90 9.98 14.16 -7.25
C LEU A 90 8.87 15.00 -6.62
N ALA A 91 7.87 14.38 -6.00
CA ALA A 91 6.72 15.07 -5.42
C ALA A 91 6.89 15.33 -3.92
N GLU A 92 6.17 16.31 -3.39
CA GLU A 92 6.06 16.54 -1.93
C GLU A 92 5.23 15.44 -1.25
N GLY A 93 4.31 14.82 -1.99
CA GLY A 93 3.50 13.70 -1.54
C GLY A 93 3.21 12.73 -2.69
N ALA A 94 3.02 11.46 -2.36
CA ALA A 94 2.59 10.44 -3.29
C ALA A 94 1.45 9.61 -2.69
N THR A 95 0.37 9.51 -3.45
CA THR A 95 -0.79 8.71 -3.06
C THR A 95 -0.60 7.27 -3.49
N TRP A 96 -0.75 6.38 -2.53
CA TRP A 96 -0.85 4.94 -2.72
C TRP A 96 -2.23 4.48 -2.30
N MET A 97 -2.65 3.34 -2.80
CA MET A 97 -3.96 2.79 -2.48
C MET A 97 -3.89 1.29 -2.38
N ILE A 98 -4.40 0.79 -1.26
CA ILE A 98 -4.59 -0.64 -1.05
C ILE A 98 -6.06 -0.95 -1.30
N GLU A 99 -6.31 -1.89 -2.21
CA GLU A 99 -7.62 -2.48 -2.38
C GLU A 99 -7.56 -3.94 -1.96
N SER A 100 -8.36 -4.31 -0.97
CA SER A 100 -8.39 -5.66 -0.42
C SER A 100 -9.81 -6.20 -0.41
N SER A 101 -9.95 -7.50 -0.65
CA SER A 101 -11.17 -8.26 -0.40
C SER A 101 -10.91 -9.19 0.77
N ILE A 102 -11.75 -9.15 1.79
CA ILE A 102 -11.59 -9.89 3.04
C ILE A 102 -12.84 -10.72 3.29
N ASP A 103 -12.65 -12.00 3.55
CA ASP A 103 -13.68 -12.88 4.08
C ASP A 103 -13.60 -12.89 5.60
N VAL A 104 -14.72 -12.69 6.28
CA VAL A 104 -14.80 -12.69 7.74
C VAL A 104 -15.59 -13.90 8.18
N LYS A 105 -14.96 -14.76 8.97
CA LYS A 105 -15.59 -15.91 9.62
C LYS A 105 -15.71 -15.61 11.10
N CYS A 106 -16.91 -15.69 11.69
CA CYS A 106 -17.09 -15.51 13.12
C CYS A 106 -18.16 -16.45 13.68
N TRP A 107 -18.14 -16.63 15.00
CA TRP A 107 -19.12 -17.44 15.73
C TRP A 107 -19.97 -16.54 16.60
N ILE A 108 -21.19 -16.26 16.16
CA ILE A 108 -22.13 -15.45 16.94
C ILE A 108 -22.60 -16.28 18.14
N PHE A 109 -22.46 -15.73 19.35
CA PHE A 109 -22.74 -16.40 20.63
C PHE A 109 -22.02 -17.76 20.81
N GLY A 110 -20.93 -18.00 20.08
CA GLY A 110 -20.20 -19.27 20.11
C GLY A 110 -20.95 -20.46 19.48
N LEU A 111 -22.09 -20.23 18.82
CA LEU A 111 -22.98 -21.30 18.36
C LEU A 111 -23.34 -21.19 16.87
N ILE A 112 -23.48 -19.97 16.35
CA ILE A 112 -23.94 -19.75 14.98
C ILE A 112 -22.74 -19.33 14.12
N PRO A 113 -22.29 -20.19 13.18
CA PRO A 113 -21.24 -19.79 12.26
C PRO A 113 -21.78 -18.76 11.27
N LEU A 114 -21.15 -17.60 11.23
CA LEU A 114 -21.41 -16.56 10.24
C LEU A 114 -20.18 -16.44 9.33
N GLN A 115 -20.42 -16.40 8.02
CA GLN A 115 -19.40 -16.06 7.05
C GLN A 115 -19.87 -14.88 6.19
N LEU A 116 -19.14 -13.77 6.29
CA LEU A 116 -19.27 -12.64 5.40
C LEU A 116 -18.19 -12.77 4.33
N LYS A 117 -18.58 -12.78 3.05
CA LYS A 117 -17.64 -12.93 1.94
C LYS A 117 -17.49 -11.63 1.17
N GLY A 118 -16.28 -11.38 0.68
CA GLY A 118 -16.01 -10.30 -0.25
C GLY A 118 -16.19 -8.91 0.32
N ILE A 119 -15.86 -8.70 1.61
CA ILE A 119 -15.86 -7.35 2.18
C ILE A 119 -14.72 -6.58 1.50
N SER A 120 -15.10 -5.60 0.68
CA SER A 120 -14.14 -4.74 -0.02
C SER A 120 -13.65 -3.63 0.90
N LEU A 121 -12.34 -3.52 1.02
CA LEU A 121 -11.64 -2.45 1.73
C LEU A 121 -10.83 -1.67 0.71
N ARG A 122 -11.06 -0.36 0.63
CA ARG A 122 -10.25 0.56 -0.16
C ARG A 122 -9.68 1.61 0.77
N LYS A 123 -8.36 1.66 0.90
CA LYS A 123 -7.66 2.58 1.80
C LYS A 123 -6.61 3.38 1.03
N PRO A 124 -6.79 4.71 0.89
CA PRO A 124 -5.71 5.57 0.43
C PRO A 124 -4.66 5.72 1.53
N ILE A 125 -3.40 5.77 1.11
CA ILE A 125 -2.21 5.97 1.93
C ILE A 125 -1.44 7.12 1.31
N GLU A 126 -1.32 8.20 2.05
CA GLU A 126 -0.47 9.32 1.66
C GLU A 126 0.93 9.10 2.22
N LEU A 127 1.92 9.07 1.34
CA LEU A 127 3.32 9.05 1.72
C LEU A 127 3.92 10.42 1.45
N GLN A 128 4.69 10.95 2.41
CA GLN A 128 5.51 12.13 2.18
C GLN A 128 6.60 11.77 1.18
N GLY A 129 6.65 12.49 0.07
CA GLY A 129 7.65 12.29 -0.96
C GLY A 129 9.00 12.91 -0.57
N LEU A 130 10.06 12.50 -1.27
CA LEU A 130 11.42 12.90 -0.91
C LEU A 130 11.74 14.36 -1.25
N ALA A 131 10.99 14.98 -2.17
CA ALA A 131 11.14 16.41 -2.46
C ALA A 131 10.80 17.27 -1.24
N GLY A 132 9.88 16.82 -0.37
CA GLY A 132 9.58 17.47 0.91
C GLY A 132 10.70 17.25 1.95
N PHE A 133 11.27 16.05 2.01
CA PHE A 133 12.36 15.70 2.95
C PHE A 133 13.65 16.52 2.76
N SER A 134 13.95 16.92 1.51
CA SER A 134 15.12 17.75 1.21
C SER A 134 15.06 19.14 1.86
N GLN A 135 13.89 19.64 2.25
CA GLN A 135 13.79 20.94 2.91
C GLN A 135 13.99 20.85 4.44
N ASP A 136 13.63 19.72 5.05
CA ASP A 136 13.60 19.57 6.51
C ASP A 136 14.91 19.05 7.14
N VAL A 137 15.71 18.27 6.41
CA VAL A 137 16.89 17.57 6.99
C VAL A 137 18.23 18.12 6.47
N ASN A 138 18.29 18.64 5.24
CA ASN A 138 19.45 19.35 4.69
C ASN A 138 19.06 19.99 3.34
N PRO A 139 19.08 21.32 3.14
CA PRO A 139 18.68 21.97 1.88
C PRO A 139 19.71 21.70 0.78
N VAL A 140 19.76 20.47 0.28
CA VAL A 140 20.45 20.15 -0.97
C VAL A 140 19.55 20.67 -2.08
N ARG A 141 19.89 21.86 -2.60
CA ARG A 141 19.21 22.43 -3.75
C ARG A 141 19.22 21.40 -4.88
N MET A 142 18.03 21.11 -5.44
CA MET A 142 17.78 20.15 -6.52
C MET A 142 18.68 20.31 -7.77
N THR A 143 19.45 21.39 -7.89
CA THR A 143 20.49 21.56 -8.91
C THR A 143 21.53 20.42 -8.93
N SER A 144 21.71 19.66 -7.84
CA SER A 144 22.69 18.56 -7.83
C SER A 144 22.21 17.26 -8.49
N VAL A 145 20.90 17.11 -8.79
CA VAL A 145 20.36 15.87 -9.39
C VAL A 145 20.49 15.88 -10.91
N ASP A 146 20.28 17.04 -11.55
CA ASP A 146 20.49 17.20 -12.99
C ASP A 146 21.98 17.05 -13.38
N ASP A 147 22.89 17.50 -12.51
CA ASP A 147 24.34 17.33 -12.69
C ASP A 147 24.81 15.88 -12.48
N ALA A 148 24.13 15.09 -11.65
CA ALA A 148 24.52 13.71 -11.32
C ALA A 148 24.01 12.67 -12.33
N TYR A 149 22.91 12.96 -13.05
CA TYR A 149 22.27 12.03 -13.98
C TYR A 149 22.31 12.49 -15.45
N GLY A 150 22.99 13.60 -15.74
CA GLY A 150 23.15 14.12 -17.10
C GLY A 150 21.88 14.83 -17.56
N GLY A 151 21.89 16.16 -17.48
CA GLY A 151 20.85 17.01 -18.04
C GLY A 151 20.59 16.74 -19.52
N ALA A 152 19.38 17.08 -19.95
CA ALA A 152 18.80 16.81 -21.27
C ALA A 152 19.48 17.51 -22.47
N ASP A 153 20.72 17.99 -22.33
CA ASP A 153 21.50 18.65 -23.39
C ASP A 153 22.62 17.75 -23.98
N ALA A 154 22.52 16.42 -23.78
CA ALA A 154 23.43 15.44 -24.39
C ALA A 154 22.84 14.75 -25.65
N LEU A 155 21.93 15.40 -26.37
CA LEU A 155 21.51 15.04 -27.74
C LEU A 155 21.35 16.29 -28.61
#